data_AF-A0A116L592-F1
#
_entry.id   AF-A0A116L592-F1
#
_cell.length_a   1.000
_cell.length_b   1.000
_cell.length_c   1.000
_cell.angle_alpha   90.00
_cell.angle_beta   90.00
_cell.angle_gamma   90.00
#
_symmetry.space_group_name_H-M   'P 1'
#
loop_
_entity.id
_entity.type
_entity.pdbx_description
1 polymer ?
#
loop_
_entity_poly.entity_id
_entity_poly.type
_entity_poly.pdbx_seq_one_letter_code
_entity_poly.pdbx_strand_id
1 'polypeptide(L)'
;MKKTRIVEGLKTFCSTFFSFYRSADSDVTSVAVAYYLLISIFPILLTLANLLPYYPFDVDMILSVVAEFVPDKLYPSVSSFITSVLTKPSSSWLGISILTTLWTLSRSMTILQKAFNKAYGINEHRDFIIGHLIGIFLGIGLQVIILLSITFLTFGQAVFSYINKLVPIEDAWLKGLLSQTQLVGLMALFAALVMLYFFLPNVRIKKVRYVFPGTLFVLLTMTSIGKLFSIYVDNYANKLLDFRIVTAVVFLVFMLWFIFMAQVLIIGAMINATVQSMQVEEFHARDGDIVSILNRLKARFTAIDKE
;
A
#
# COMPACT_ATOMS: atom_id res chain seq x y z
N MET A 1 8.01 -12.54 -40.06
CA MET A 1 9.11 -12.05 -39.18
C MET A 1 8.63 -11.37 -37.89
N LYS A 2 7.79 -10.31 -37.88
CA LYS A 2 7.32 -9.65 -36.63
C LYS A 2 6.55 -10.58 -35.68
N LYS A 3 5.65 -11.42 -36.21
CA LYS A 3 4.83 -12.36 -35.42
C LYS A 3 5.69 -13.40 -34.70
N THR A 4 6.75 -13.91 -35.34
CA THR A 4 7.69 -14.88 -34.79
C THR A 4 8.50 -14.31 -33.61
N ARG A 5 9.00 -13.07 -33.73
CA ARG A 5 9.71 -12.38 -32.63
C ARG A 5 8.83 -12.11 -31.40
N ILE A 6 7.55 -11.78 -31.60
CA ILE A 6 6.61 -11.57 -30.49
C ILE A 6 6.35 -12.88 -29.74
N VAL A 7 6.16 -13.98 -30.46
CA VAL A 7 5.95 -15.31 -29.88
C VAL A 7 7.18 -15.79 -29.11
N GLU A 8 8.38 -15.58 -29.65
CA GLU A 8 9.63 -15.87 -28.94
C GLU A 8 9.79 -15.04 -27.67
N GLY A 9 9.54 -13.73 -27.74
CA GLY A 9 9.60 -12.85 -26.57
C GLY A 9 8.61 -13.25 -25.46
N LEU A 10 7.38 -13.61 -25.84
CA LEU A 10 6.37 -14.13 -24.91
C LEU A 10 6.79 -15.47 -24.29
N LYS A 11 7.38 -16.38 -25.08
CA LYS A 11 7.88 -17.66 -24.57
C LYS A 11 8.99 -17.44 -23.54
N THR A 12 9.95 -16.55 -23.84
CA THR A 12 11.00 -16.19 -22.88
C THR A 12 10.40 -15.55 -21.63
N PHE A 13 9.41 -14.67 -21.77
CA PHE A 13 8.72 -14.02 -20.65
C PHE A 13 8.07 -15.04 -19.72
N CYS A 14 7.25 -15.92 -20.28
CA CYS A 14 6.58 -16.95 -19.49
C CYS A 14 7.59 -17.87 -18.80
N SER A 15 8.63 -18.31 -19.52
CA SER A 15 9.67 -19.18 -18.96
C SER A 15 10.41 -18.52 -17.78
N THR A 16 10.82 -17.26 -17.94
CA THR A 16 11.51 -16.50 -16.89
C THR A 16 10.58 -16.21 -15.72
N PHE A 17 9.33 -15.83 -15.97
CA PHE A 17 8.32 -15.62 -14.93
C PHE A 17 8.09 -16.89 -14.10
N PHE A 18 7.91 -18.05 -14.74
CA PHE A 18 7.74 -19.31 -14.02
C PHE A 18 8.98 -19.70 -13.21
N SER A 19 10.18 -19.33 -13.66
CA SER A 19 11.40 -19.50 -12.85
C SER A 19 11.34 -18.68 -11.58
N PHE A 20 10.97 -17.40 -11.66
CA PHE A 20 10.82 -16.54 -10.49
C PHE A 20 9.66 -16.98 -9.58
N TYR A 21 8.55 -17.43 -10.17
CA TYR A 21 7.40 -17.94 -9.42
C TYR A 21 7.78 -19.13 -8.53
N ARG A 22 8.54 -20.09 -9.10
CA ARG A 22 9.03 -21.26 -8.36
C ARG A 22 10.06 -20.90 -7.30
N SER A 23 10.93 -19.92 -7.55
CA SER A 23 11.95 -19.53 -6.57
C SER A 23 11.40 -18.67 -5.43
N ALA A 24 10.27 -17.99 -5.65
CA ALA A 24 9.72 -17.02 -4.70
C ALA A 24 8.97 -17.65 -3.52
N ASP A 25 8.56 -18.93 -3.59
CA ASP A 25 7.62 -19.57 -2.65
C ASP A 25 6.51 -18.59 -2.20
N SER A 26 5.81 -18.01 -3.18
CA SER A 26 4.85 -16.93 -2.92
C SER A 26 3.76 -17.34 -1.95
N ASP A 27 3.38 -18.61 -1.92
CA ASP A 27 2.27 -19.12 -1.09
C ASP A 27 2.57 -19.03 0.39
N VAL A 28 3.79 -19.36 0.81
CA VAL A 28 4.21 -19.24 2.21
C VAL A 28 4.54 -17.78 2.54
N THR A 29 5.20 -17.10 1.62
CA THR A 29 5.68 -15.73 1.84
C THR A 29 4.52 -14.74 1.92
N SER A 30 3.45 -14.92 1.14
CA SER A 30 2.25 -14.09 1.21
C SER A 30 1.52 -14.22 2.54
N VAL A 31 1.48 -15.42 3.13
CA VAL A 31 0.89 -15.65 4.45
C VAL A 31 1.66 -14.87 5.53
N ALA A 32 3.00 -14.91 5.47
CA ALA A 32 3.82 -14.13 6.39
C ALA A 32 3.58 -12.61 6.23
N VAL A 33 3.57 -12.11 5.00
CA VAL A 33 3.28 -10.69 4.71
C VAL A 33 1.90 -10.29 5.26
N ALA A 34 0.87 -11.09 4.97
CA ALA A 34 -0.50 -10.85 5.43
C ALA A 34 -0.60 -10.83 6.95
N TYR A 35 0.05 -11.76 7.64
CA TYR A 35 0.08 -11.83 9.10
C TYR A 35 0.63 -10.55 9.73
N TYR A 36 1.79 -10.07 9.28
CA TYR A 36 2.38 -8.84 9.83
C TYR A 36 1.56 -7.59 9.46
N LEU A 37 1.04 -7.51 8.23
CA LEU A 37 0.13 -6.43 7.84
C LEU A 37 -1.10 -6.38 8.74
N LEU A 38 -1.74 -7.53 8.99
CA LEU A 38 -2.93 -7.62 9.84
C LEU A 38 -2.62 -7.19 11.29
N ILE A 39 -1.50 -7.65 11.85
CA ILE A 39 -1.07 -7.23 13.20
C ILE A 39 -0.83 -5.72 13.28
N SER A 40 -0.30 -5.11 12.21
CA SER A 40 -0.05 -3.66 12.21
C SER A 40 -1.32 -2.81 12.24
N ILE A 41 -2.48 -3.35 11.83
CA ILE A 41 -3.75 -2.62 11.84
C ILE A 41 -4.10 -2.18 13.26
N PHE A 42 -3.94 -3.05 14.26
CA PHE A 42 -4.38 -2.75 15.61
C PHE A 42 -3.63 -1.56 16.24
N PRO A 43 -2.28 -1.54 16.28
CA PRO A 43 -1.54 -0.37 16.75
C PRO A 43 -1.83 0.90 15.94
N ILE A 44 -1.98 0.79 14.61
CA ILE A 44 -2.31 1.93 13.74
C ILE A 44 -3.65 2.52 14.16
N LEU A 45 -4.69 1.69 14.30
CA LEU A 45 -6.01 2.14 14.73
C LEU A 45 -5.97 2.72 16.14
N LEU A 46 -5.22 2.12 17.06
CA LEU A 46 -5.05 2.64 18.41
C LEU A 46 -4.36 4.01 18.42
N THR A 47 -3.35 4.20 17.57
CA THR A 47 -2.66 5.49 17.42
C THR A 47 -3.59 6.54 16.86
N LEU A 48 -4.32 6.21 15.80
CA LEU A 48 -5.31 7.10 15.22
C LEU A 48 -6.39 7.48 16.24
N ALA A 49 -6.97 6.51 16.93
CA ALA A 49 -8.00 6.75 17.95
C ALA A 49 -7.51 7.65 19.09
N ASN A 50 -6.23 7.55 19.46
CA ASN A 50 -5.65 8.42 20.50
C ASN A 50 -5.20 9.78 19.98
N LEU A 51 -4.96 9.92 18.68
CA LEU A 51 -4.53 11.17 18.05
C LEU A 51 -5.72 12.06 17.66
N LEU A 52 -6.84 11.46 17.26
CA LEU A 52 -8.02 12.17 16.76
C LEU A 52 -8.59 13.21 17.74
N PRO A 53 -8.69 12.97 19.06
CA PRO A 53 -9.22 13.95 20.01
C PRO A 53 -8.46 15.28 20.09
N TYR A 54 -7.21 15.33 19.63
CA TYR A 54 -6.41 16.55 19.64
C TYR A 54 -6.75 17.48 18.47
N TYR A 55 -7.54 17.01 17.49
CA TYR A 55 -8.02 17.82 16.39
C TYR A 55 -9.45 18.29 16.67
N PRO A 56 -9.78 19.57 16.42
CA PRO A 56 -11.12 20.11 16.70
C PRO A 56 -12.12 19.69 15.62
N PHE A 57 -12.52 18.41 15.63
CA PHE A 57 -13.57 17.92 14.75
C PHE A 57 -14.94 18.42 15.19
N ASP A 58 -15.79 18.77 14.21
CA ASP A 58 -17.23 18.94 14.43
C ASP A 58 -17.87 17.55 14.51
N VAL A 59 -18.02 17.05 15.73
CA VAL A 59 -18.54 15.70 15.99
C VAL A 59 -19.97 15.56 15.50
N ASP A 60 -20.79 16.60 15.63
CA ASP A 60 -22.19 16.59 15.22
C ASP A 60 -22.32 16.46 13.70
N MET A 61 -21.48 17.20 12.95
CA MET A 61 -21.38 17.07 11.49
C MET A 61 -20.96 15.65 11.06
N ILE A 62 -20.04 15.02 11.78
CA ILE A 62 -19.62 13.64 11.47
C ILE A 62 -20.76 12.66 11.75
N LEU A 63 -21.44 12.80 12.89
CA LEU A 63 -22.54 11.94 13.29
C LEU A 63 -23.76 12.06 12.37
N SER A 64 -24.01 13.23 11.77
CA SER A 64 -25.09 13.41 10.80
C SER A 64 -24.80 12.67 9.50
N VAL A 65 -23.55 12.71 9.00
CA VAL A 65 -23.16 11.94 7.81
C VAL A 65 -23.23 10.44 8.09
N VAL A 66 -22.77 9.99 9.26
CA VAL A 66 -22.79 8.57 9.63
C VAL A 66 -24.21 8.03 9.75
N ALA A 67 -25.16 8.85 10.20
CA ALA A 67 -26.56 8.47 10.28
C ALA A 67 -27.16 8.07 8.92
N GLU A 68 -26.63 8.60 7.82
CA GLU A 68 -27.12 8.28 6.46
C GLU A 68 -26.69 6.88 5.98
N PHE A 69 -25.61 6.32 6.54
CA PHE A 69 -25.02 5.05 6.08
C PHE A 69 -25.19 3.88 7.05
N VAL A 70 -25.53 4.16 8.32
CA VAL A 70 -25.60 3.14 9.37
C VAL A 70 -27.07 2.81 9.66
N PRO A 71 -27.47 1.51 9.65
CA PRO A 71 -28.81 1.11 10.04
C PRO A 71 -29.17 1.57 11.45
N ASP A 72 -30.41 2.00 11.68
CA ASP A 72 -30.90 2.55 12.96
C ASP A 72 -30.54 1.69 14.19
N LYS A 73 -30.58 0.37 14.02
CA LYS A 73 -30.25 -0.59 15.10
C LYS A 73 -28.79 -0.53 15.55
N LEU A 74 -27.88 -0.09 14.69
CA LEU A 74 -26.45 0.01 14.97
C LEU A 74 -26.04 1.44 15.33
N TYR A 75 -26.85 2.44 14.99
CA TYR A 75 -26.51 3.86 15.18
C TYR A 75 -26.14 4.23 16.62
N PRO A 76 -26.84 3.79 17.69
CA PRO A 76 -26.44 4.13 19.07
C PRO A 76 -25.04 3.62 19.44
N SER A 77 -24.70 2.41 19.01
CA SER A 77 -23.37 1.82 19.25
C SER A 77 -22.28 2.54 18.47
N VAL A 78 -22.55 2.85 17.19
CA VAL A 78 -21.59 3.55 16.32
C VAL A 78 -21.37 4.99 16.76
N SER A 79 -22.44 5.74 17.05
CA SER A 79 -22.35 7.14 17.51
C SER A 79 -21.60 7.25 18.84
N SER A 80 -21.92 6.41 19.82
CA SER A 80 -21.21 6.37 21.12
C SER A 80 -19.72 6.08 20.95
N PHE A 81 -19.37 5.16 20.05
CA PHE A 81 -17.98 4.85 19.72
C PHE A 81 -17.28 6.04 19.08
N ILE A 82 -17.87 6.67 18.06
CA ILE A 82 -17.31 7.84 17.38
C ILE A 82 -17.10 9.00 18.37
N THR A 83 -18.12 9.36 19.15
CA THR A 83 -18.01 10.43 20.15
C THR A 83 -16.90 10.12 21.14
N SER A 84 -16.80 8.88 21.63
CA SER A 84 -15.73 8.49 22.56
C SER A 84 -14.34 8.61 21.93
N VAL A 85 -14.17 8.16 20.69
CA VAL A 85 -12.90 8.23 19.95
C VAL A 85 -12.50 9.67 19.60
N LEU A 86 -13.46 10.58 19.41
CA LEU A 86 -13.17 11.97 19.00
C LEU A 86 -13.07 12.95 20.18
N THR A 87 -13.59 12.62 21.36
CA THR A 87 -13.68 13.58 22.48
C THR A 87 -12.87 13.20 23.71
N LYS A 88 -12.45 11.92 23.85
CA LYS A 88 -11.72 11.44 25.03
C LYS A 88 -10.25 11.20 24.71
N PRO A 89 -9.37 12.20 24.87
CA PRO A 89 -7.93 11.99 24.70
C PRO A 89 -7.41 11.03 25.77
N SER A 90 -6.50 10.13 25.39
CA SER A 90 -5.76 9.30 26.36
C SER A 90 -4.24 9.41 26.12
N SER A 91 -3.63 10.43 26.72
CA SER A 91 -2.21 10.76 26.51
C SER A 91 -1.26 9.62 26.92
N SER A 92 -1.61 8.85 27.96
CA SER A 92 -0.80 7.72 28.44
C SER A 92 -0.68 6.59 27.42
N TRP A 93 -1.73 6.34 26.63
CA TRP A 93 -1.73 5.28 25.61
C TRP A 93 -1.19 5.75 24.26
N LEU A 94 -1.17 7.07 24.02
CA LEU A 94 -0.67 7.64 22.76
C LEU A 94 0.80 7.26 22.52
N GLY A 95 1.68 7.42 23.51
CA GLY A 95 3.10 7.07 23.36
C GLY A 95 3.32 5.58 23.06
N ILE A 96 2.62 4.70 23.79
CA ILE A 96 2.70 3.24 23.61
C ILE A 96 2.17 2.82 22.23
N SER A 97 1.05 3.41 21.79
CA SER A 97 0.46 3.11 20.49
C SER A 97 1.34 3.56 19.33
N ILE A 98 1.98 4.74 19.41
CA ILE A 98 2.94 5.21 18.41
C ILE A 98 4.14 4.26 18.32
N LEU A 99 4.75 3.90 19.46
CA LEU A 99 5.92 3.00 19.48
C LEU A 99 5.58 1.62 18.90
N THR A 100 4.45 1.04 19.30
CA THR A 100 4.00 -0.26 18.78
C THR A 100 3.61 -0.18 17.30
N THR A 101 3.07 0.95 16.84
CA THR A 101 2.80 1.22 15.42
C THR A 101 4.08 1.27 14.60
N LEU A 102 5.07 2.07 15.02
CA LEU A 102 6.34 2.16 14.30
C LEU A 102 7.05 0.80 14.24
N TRP A 103 7.01 0.05 15.34
CA TRP A 103 7.60 -1.29 15.40
C TRP A 103 6.90 -2.28 14.48
N THR A 104 5.56 -2.39 14.55
CA THR A 104 4.79 -3.31 13.69
C THR A 104 4.86 -2.90 12.22
N LEU A 105 4.78 -1.62 11.90
CA LEU A 105 4.96 -1.08 10.54
C LEU A 105 6.33 -1.45 9.97
N SER A 106 7.40 -1.27 10.75
CA SER A 106 8.76 -1.62 10.34
C SER A 106 8.89 -3.12 10.05
N ARG A 107 8.28 -3.97 10.89
CA ARG A 107 8.26 -5.43 10.69
C ARG A 107 7.49 -5.83 9.43
N SER A 108 6.30 -5.28 9.23
CA SER A 108 5.49 -5.52 8.02
C SER A 108 6.26 -5.18 6.74
N MET A 109 6.92 -4.01 6.73
CA MET A 109 7.70 -3.57 5.57
C MET A 109 8.94 -4.42 5.35
N THR A 110 9.60 -4.89 6.43
CA THR A 110 10.74 -5.80 6.33
C THR A 110 10.33 -7.14 5.71
N ILE A 111 9.19 -7.71 6.12
CA ILE A 111 8.72 -8.99 5.59
C ILE A 111 8.24 -8.84 4.13
N LEU A 112 7.57 -7.74 3.80
CA LEU A 112 7.21 -7.43 2.42
C LEU A 112 8.46 -7.20 1.53
N GLN A 113 9.48 -6.53 2.05
CA GLN A 113 10.78 -6.39 1.37
C GLN A 113 11.42 -7.76 1.11
N LYS A 114 11.44 -8.66 2.10
CA LYS A 114 11.95 -10.03 1.91
C LYS A 114 11.19 -10.76 0.80
N ALA A 115 9.87 -10.62 0.77
CA ALA A 115 9.03 -11.20 -0.27
C ALA A 115 9.39 -10.65 -1.66
N PHE A 116 9.61 -9.33 -1.76
CA PHE A 116 10.01 -8.72 -3.01
C PHE A 116 11.43 -9.13 -3.41
N ASN A 117 12.39 -9.13 -2.50
CA ASN A 117 13.75 -9.60 -2.80
C ASN A 117 13.74 -11.02 -3.37
N LYS A 118 12.95 -11.91 -2.77
CA LYS A 118 12.78 -13.29 -3.24
C LYS A 118 12.10 -13.36 -4.62
N ALA A 119 11.13 -12.48 -4.90
CA ALA A 119 10.53 -12.33 -6.23
C ALA A 119 11.53 -11.85 -7.30
N TYR A 120 12.59 -11.13 -6.90
CA TYR A 120 13.73 -10.77 -7.75
C TYR A 120 14.88 -11.81 -7.71
N GLY A 121 14.75 -12.91 -6.97
CA GLY A 121 15.81 -13.92 -6.83
C GLY A 121 17.04 -13.46 -6.04
N ILE A 122 16.90 -12.40 -5.22
CA ILE A 122 17.97 -11.84 -4.37
C ILE A 122 17.78 -12.31 -2.93
N ASN A 123 18.83 -12.86 -2.34
CA ASN A 123 18.85 -13.33 -0.95
C ASN A 123 19.50 -12.31 -0.01
N GLU A 124 20.13 -11.26 -0.55
CA GLU A 124 20.80 -10.22 0.20
C GLU A 124 19.79 -9.32 0.92
N HIS A 125 19.95 -9.26 2.24
CA HIS A 125 19.16 -8.40 3.10
C HIS A 125 19.91 -7.09 3.34
N ARG A 126 19.19 -6.00 3.55
CA ARG A 126 19.80 -4.78 4.11
C ARG A 126 20.14 -5.04 5.57
N ASP A 127 21.11 -4.29 6.09
CA ASP A 127 21.44 -4.35 7.51
C ASP A 127 20.20 -4.14 8.37
N PHE A 128 20.20 -4.78 9.53
CA PHE A 128 19.07 -4.75 10.45
C PHE A 128 18.57 -3.32 10.70
N ILE A 129 19.46 -2.38 11.05
CA ILE A 129 19.06 -1.01 11.39
C ILE A 129 18.57 -0.24 10.14
N ILE A 130 19.31 -0.33 9.03
CA ILE A 130 18.98 0.39 7.78
C ILE A 130 17.66 -0.13 7.21
N GLY A 131 17.44 -1.44 7.23
CA GLY A 131 16.20 -2.08 6.81
C GLY A 131 15.00 -1.58 7.62
N HIS A 132 15.14 -1.47 8.94
CA HIS A 132 14.06 -0.99 9.80
C HIS A 132 13.73 0.49 9.55
N LEU A 133 14.72 1.36 9.44
CA LEU A 133 14.52 2.80 9.17
C LEU A 133 13.83 3.01 7.82
N ILE A 134 14.33 2.37 6.77
CA ILE A 134 13.73 2.49 5.43
C ILE A 134 12.32 1.89 5.42
N GLY A 135 12.11 0.78 6.13
CA GLY A 135 10.78 0.22 6.33
C GLY A 135 9.82 1.22 6.96
N ILE A 136 10.24 1.96 8.00
CA ILE A 136 9.40 2.99 8.63
C ILE A 136 9.09 4.13 7.65
N PHE A 137 10.10 4.71 6.99
CA PHE A 137 9.88 5.82 6.06
C PHE A 137 8.98 5.42 4.87
N LEU A 138 9.20 4.24 4.29
CA LEU A 138 8.36 3.73 3.21
C LEU A 138 6.95 3.41 3.70
N GLY A 139 6.82 2.83 4.90
CA GLY A 139 5.52 2.55 5.51
C GLY A 139 4.71 3.83 5.74
N ILE A 140 5.32 4.86 6.34
CA ILE A 140 4.68 6.16 6.58
C ILE A 140 4.31 6.82 5.24
N GLY A 141 5.24 6.88 4.29
CA GLY A 141 4.98 7.46 2.97
C GLY A 141 3.84 6.76 2.23
N LEU A 142 3.79 5.42 2.29
CA LEU A 142 2.70 4.65 1.71
C LEU A 142 1.36 4.98 2.37
N GLN A 143 1.30 5.08 3.70
CA GLN A 143 0.06 5.42 4.39
C GLN A 143 -0.42 6.83 4.09
N VAL A 144 0.48 7.81 3.98
CA VAL A 144 0.12 9.18 3.58
C VAL A 144 -0.49 9.18 2.17
N ILE A 145 0.12 8.48 1.21
CA ILE A 145 -0.40 8.44 -0.16
C ILE A 145 -1.74 7.69 -0.23
N ILE A 146 -1.90 6.58 0.52
CA ILE A 146 -3.18 5.86 0.60
C ILE A 146 -4.26 6.73 1.22
N LEU A 147 -3.96 7.43 2.32
CA LEU A 147 -4.90 8.33 2.99
C LEU A 147 -5.36 9.44 2.02
N LEU A 148 -4.41 10.10 1.35
CA LEU A 148 -4.71 11.10 0.32
C LEU A 148 -5.57 10.49 -0.81
N SER A 149 -5.25 9.28 -1.26
CA SER A 149 -6.02 8.59 -2.31
C SER A 149 -7.47 8.37 -1.88
N ILE A 150 -7.70 7.92 -0.65
CA ILE A 150 -9.04 7.73 -0.08
C ILE A 150 -9.75 9.08 0.02
N THR A 151 -9.09 10.12 0.55
CA THR A 151 -9.67 11.47 0.64
C THR A 151 -10.10 12.00 -0.72
N PHE A 152 -9.29 11.82 -1.77
CA PHE A 152 -9.68 12.22 -3.13
C PHE A 152 -10.80 11.36 -3.71
N LEU A 153 -10.84 10.06 -3.41
CA LEU A 153 -11.92 9.18 -3.85
C LEU A 153 -13.27 9.57 -3.22
N THR A 154 -13.28 9.92 -1.94
CA THR A 154 -14.52 10.22 -1.19
C THR A 154 -14.92 11.69 -1.27
N PHE A 155 -13.97 12.61 -1.08
CA PHE A 155 -14.22 14.05 -1.00
C PHE A 155 -13.72 14.82 -2.22
N GLY A 156 -13.19 14.14 -3.24
CA GLY A 156 -12.57 14.82 -4.38
C GLY A 156 -13.51 15.81 -5.08
N GLN A 157 -14.82 15.55 -5.11
CA GLN A 157 -15.77 16.46 -5.76
C GLN A 157 -15.96 17.74 -4.95
N ALA A 158 -15.98 17.64 -3.62
CA ALA A 158 -16.02 18.78 -2.71
C ALA A 158 -14.73 19.60 -2.81
N VAL A 159 -13.57 18.94 -2.83
CA VAL A 159 -12.26 19.58 -3.02
C VAL A 159 -12.20 20.29 -4.38
N PHE A 160 -12.63 19.63 -5.45
CA PHE A 160 -12.67 20.21 -6.79
C PHE A 160 -13.60 21.43 -6.86
N SER A 161 -14.81 21.33 -6.27
CA SER A 161 -15.76 22.44 -6.18
C SER A 161 -15.17 23.64 -5.45
N TYR A 162 -14.43 23.41 -4.36
CA TYR A 162 -13.75 24.46 -3.61
C TYR A 162 -12.61 25.12 -4.41
N ILE A 163 -11.76 24.32 -5.06
CA ILE A 163 -10.67 24.84 -5.92
C ILE A 163 -11.24 25.67 -7.08
N ASN A 164 -12.30 25.18 -7.74
CA ASN A 164 -12.93 25.89 -8.86
C ASN A 164 -13.60 27.21 -8.44
N LYS A 165 -13.92 27.40 -7.15
CA LYS A 165 -14.38 28.70 -6.60
C LYS A 165 -13.23 29.68 -6.39
N LEU A 166 -12.06 29.20 -5.99
CA LEU A 166 -10.88 30.04 -5.75
C LEU A 166 -10.16 30.42 -7.05
N VAL A 167 -10.03 29.45 -7.96
CA VAL A 167 -9.41 29.61 -9.26
C VAL A 167 -10.38 29.04 -10.29
N PRO A 168 -11.19 29.89 -10.95
CA PRO A 168 -12.15 29.44 -11.95
C PRO A 168 -11.42 28.75 -13.11
N ILE A 169 -11.70 27.47 -13.32
CA ILE A 169 -11.13 26.72 -14.43
C ILE A 169 -12.07 26.91 -15.63
N GLU A 170 -11.69 27.80 -16.53
CA GLU A 170 -12.49 28.15 -17.73
C GLU A 170 -12.41 27.07 -18.82
N ASP A 171 -11.30 26.32 -18.89
CA ASP A 171 -11.13 25.25 -19.87
C ASP A 171 -12.02 24.05 -19.51
N ALA A 172 -13.04 23.83 -20.35
CA ALA A 172 -14.01 22.76 -20.20
C ALA A 172 -13.38 21.36 -20.22
N TRP A 173 -12.26 21.19 -20.93
CA TRP A 173 -11.54 19.92 -21.01
C TRP A 173 -10.81 19.62 -19.70
N LEU A 174 -10.06 20.59 -19.17
CA LEU A 174 -9.40 20.49 -17.86
C LEU A 174 -10.43 20.31 -16.73
N LYS A 175 -11.54 21.03 -16.79
CA LYS A 175 -12.65 20.91 -15.83
C LYS A 175 -13.26 19.51 -15.86
N GLY A 176 -13.52 18.97 -17.05
CA GLY A 176 -14.01 17.60 -17.23
C GLY A 176 -13.05 16.55 -16.68
N LEU A 177 -11.75 16.70 -16.94
CA LEU A 177 -10.71 15.80 -16.45
C LEU A 177 -10.58 15.83 -14.91
N LEU A 178 -10.54 17.01 -14.32
CA LEU A 178 -10.37 17.19 -12.87
C LEU A 178 -11.63 16.83 -12.07
N SER A 179 -12.81 16.88 -12.70
CA SER A 179 -14.06 16.41 -12.10
C SER A 179 -14.11 14.89 -11.89
N GLN A 180 -13.24 14.13 -12.58
CA GLN A 180 -13.11 12.68 -12.45
C GLN A 180 -12.24 12.30 -11.26
N THR A 181 -12.75 12.52 -10.06
CA THR A 181 -12.05 12.31 -8.78
C THR A 181 -11.60 10.87 -8.58
N GLN A 182 -12.32 9.92 -9.19
CA GLN A 182 -11.93 8.51 -9.25
C GLN A 182 -10.61 8.29 -9.98
N LEU A 183 -10.35 9.02 -11.08
CA LEU A 183 -9.09 8.93 -11.81
C LEU A 183 -7.93 9.47 -10.98
N VAL A 184 -8.13 10.59 -10.27
CA VAL A 184 -7.11 11.17 -9.38
C VAL A 184 -6.75 10.20 -8.27
N GLY A 185 -7.75 9.60 -7.61
CA GLY A 185 -7.51 8.57 -6.59
C GLY A 185 -6.77 7.35 -7.14
N LEU A 186 -7.14 6.88 -8.34
CA LEU A 186 -6.47 5.75 -9.00
C LEU A 186 -5.02 6.08 -9.38
N MET A 187 -4.75 7.31 -9.85
CA MET A 187 -3.38 7.78 -10.13
C MET A 187 -2.54 7.88 -8.86
N ALA A 188 -3.12 8.33 -7.74
CA ALA A 188 -2.44 8.38 -6.46
C ALA A 188 -2.09 6.96 -5.96
N LEU A 189 -3.01 5.99 -6.08
CA LEU A 189 -2.74 4.58 -5.79
C LEU A 189 -1.66 4.00 -6.72
N PHE A 190 -1.69 4.33 -8.02
CA PHE A 190 -0.64 3.93 -8.96
C PHE A 190 0.72 4.49 -8.52
N ALA A 191 0.79 5.77 -8.14
CA ALA A 191 2.02 6.39 -7.63
C ALA A 191 2.51 5.72 -6.33
N ALA A 192 1.60 5.36 -5.43
CA ALA A 192 1.91 4.63 -4.20
C ALA A 192 2.57 3.27 -4.50
N LEU A 193 2.00 2.52 -5.45
CA LEU A 193 2.54 1.23 -5.88
C LEU A 193 3.87 1.36 -6.63
N VAL A 194 4.04 2.38 -7.47
CA VAL A 194 5.33 2.68 -8.11
C VAL A 194 6.39 2.96 -7.06
N MET A 195 6.08 3.81 -6.07
CA MET A 195 6.98 4.11 -4.95
C MET A 195 7.35 2.82 -4.21
N LEU A 196 6.35 1.99 -3.88
CA LEU A 196 6.55 0.71 -3.20
C LEU A 196 7.49 -0.21 -4.00
N TYR A 197 7.19 -0.46 -5.28
CA TYR A 197 7.99 -1.34 -6.13
C TYR A 197 9.38 -0.79 -6.44
N PHE A 198 9.56 0.52 -6.45
CA PHE A 198 10.84 1.13 -6.75
C PHE A 198 11.77 1.20 -5.53
N PHE A 199 11.24 1.50 -4.34
CA PHE A 199 12.07 1.75 -3.15
C PHE A 199 12.17 0.55 -2.20
N LEU A 200 11.11 -0.25 -2.10
CA LEU A 200 11.05 -1.36 -1.15
C LEU A 200 12.07 -2.47 -1.45
N PRO A 201 12.20 -3.01 -2.67
CA PRO A 201 13.13 -4.12 -2.90
C PRO A 201 14.58 -3.67 -2.67
N ASN A 202 15.41 -4.60 -2.21
CA ASN A 202 16.85 -4.41 -2.07
C ASN A 202 17.59 -4.58 -3.40
N VAL A 203 16.99 -4.11 -4.50
CA VAL A 203 17.50 -4.29 -5.86
C VAL A 203 17.73 -2.92 -6.49
N ARG A 204 18.85 -2.76 -7.21
CA ARG A 204 19.14 -1.54 -7.97
C ARG A 204 18.29 -1.50 -9.23
N ILE A 205 17.11 -0.91 -9.13
CA ILE A 205 16.23 -0.66 -10.26
C ILE A 205 16.77 0.55 -11.06
N LYS A 206 17.35 0.29 -12.24
CA LYS A 206 18.01 1.32 -13.07
C LYS A 206 17.02 2.33 -13.66
N LYS A 207 15.78 1.94 -13.96
CA LYS A 207 14.75 2.78 -14.59
C LYS A 207 13.39 2.52 -13.97
N VAL A 208 12.67 3.58 -13.62
CA VAL A 208 11.32 3.51 -13.02
C VAL A 208 10.33 2.75 -13.91
N ARG A 209 10.48 2.82 -15.24
CA ARG A 209 9.62 2.09 -16.18
C ARG A 209 9.57 0.56 -15.98
N TYR A 210 10.58 -0.02 -15.33
CA TYR A 210 10.60 -1.46 -15.06
C TYR A 210 9.57 -1.88 -14.00
N VAL A 211 9.08 -0.96 -13.17
CA VAL A 211 8.07 -1.27 -12.16
C VAL A 211 6.63 -1.06 -12.63
N PHE A 212 6.43 -0.42 -13.79
CA PHE A 212 5.09 -0.13 -14.31
C PHE A 212 4.27 -1.37 -14.65
N PRO A 213 4.81 -2.43 -15.28
CA PRO A 213 4.01 -3.59 -15.68
C PRO A 213 3.37 -4.31 -14.49
N GLY A 214 4.13 -4.56 -13.43
CA GLY A 214 3.64 -5.15 -12.19
C GLY A 214 2.72 -4.21 -11.42
N THR A 215 3.01 -2.91 -11.42
CA THR A 215 2.11 -1.91 -10.81
C THR A 215 0.73 -1.92 -11.48
N LEU A 216 0.72 -1.91 -12.82
CA LEU A 216 -0.52 -1.93 -13.59
C LEU A 216 -1.29 -3.23 -13.37
N PHE A 217 -0.58 -4.37 -13.32
CA PHE A 217 -1.19 -5.65 -12.97
C PHE A 217 -1.88 -5.61 -11.61
N VAL A 218 -1.22 -5.13 -10.55
CA VAL A 218 -1.82 -5.05 -9.22
C VAL A 218 -3.02 -4.13 -9.20
N LEU A 219 -2.88 -2.94 -9.78
CA LEU A 219 -3.95 -1.94 -9.82
C LEU A 219 -5.20 -2.47 -10.52
N LEU A 220 -5.03 -3.10 -11.70
CA LEU A 220 -6.13 -3.66 -12.47
C LEU A 220 -6.77 -4.85 -11.76
N THR A 221 -5.97 -5.78 -11.24
CA THR A 221 -6.47 -6.96 -10.51
C THR A 221 -7.28 -6.54 -9.28
N MET A 222 -6.74 -5.64 -8.45
CA MET A 222 -7.42 -5.20 -7.23
C MET A 222 -8.66 -4.38 -7.49
N THR A 223 -8.63 -3.48 -8.47
CA THR A 223 -9.82 -2.71 -8.84
C THR A 223 -10.91 -3.61 -9.41
N SER A 224 -10.54 -4.60 -10.23
CA SER A 224 -11.50 -5.54 -10.82
C SER A 224 -12.14 -6.44 -9.76
N ILE A 225 -11.34 -6.98 -8.85
CA ILE A 225 -11.83 -7.84 -7.78
C ILE A 225 -12.68 -7.06 -6.78
N GLY A 226 -12.28 -5.83 -6.44
CA GLY A 226 -13.11 -4.94 -5.61
C GLY A 226 -14.49 -4.68 -6.23
N LYS A 227 -14.56 -4.46 -7.55
CA LYS A 227 -15.84 -4.30 -8.26
C LYS A 227 -16.68 -5.58 -8.25
N LEU A 228 -16.06 -6.74 -8.52
CA LEU A 228 -16.74 -8.03 -8.46
C LEU A 228 -17.29 -8.33 -7.06
N PHE A 229 -16.51 -7.99 -6.02
CA PHE A 229 -16.92 -8.14 -4.64
C PHE A 229 -18.10 -7.23 -4.30
N SER A 230 -18.09 -5.96 -4.74
CA SER A 230 -19.23 -5.04 -4.57
C SER A 230 -20.51 -5.64 -5.17
N ILE A 231 -20.45 -6.12 -6.42
CA ILE A 231 -21.60 -6.74 -7.10
C ILE A 231 -22.11 -7.96 -6.33
N TYR A 232 -21.21 -8.79 -5.78
CA TYR A 232 -21.59 -9.95 -4.97
C TYR A 232 -22.32 -9.53 -3.68
N VAL A 233 -21.79 -8.53 -2.97
CA VAL A 233 -22.36 -8.03 -1.72
C VAL A 233 -23.77 -7.47 -1.95
N ASP A 234 -23.92 -6.64 -2.98
CA ASP A 234 -25.19 -5.97 -3.30
C ASP A 234 -26.31 -6.97 -3.63
N ASN A 235 -25.98 -8.05 -4.33
CA ASN A 235 -26.97 -9.02 -4.80
C ASN A 235 -27.29 -10.15 -3.80
N TYR A 236 -26.31 -10.56 -3.00
CA TYR A 236 -26.37 -11.79 -2.20
C TYR A 236 -26.12 -11.59 -0.71
N ALA A 237 -25.07 -10.85 -0.32
CA ALA A 237 -24.67 -10.76 1.09
C ALA A 237 -25.69 -10.01 1.95
N ASN A 238 -26.35 -8.99 1.40
CA ASN A 238 -27.40 -8.22 2.10
C ASN A 238 -28.61 -9.06 2.54
N LYS A 239 -28.78 -10.27 1.99
CA LYS A 239 -29.92 -11.17 2.26
C LYS A 239 -29.61 -12.25 3.32
N LEU A 240 -28.36 -12.38 3.75
CA LEU A 240 -27.88 -13.47 4.61
C LEU A 240 -27.54 -13.03 6.05
N LEU A 241 -27.94 -11.81 6.46
CA LEU A 241 -27.49 -11.19 7.71
C LEU A 241 -28.17 -11.79 8.96
N ASP A 242 -27.76 -12.99 9.37
CA ASP A 242 -27.83 -13.42 10.77
C ASP A 242 -26.51 -13.08 11.47
N PHE A 243 -26.55 -12.01 12.27
CA PHE A 243 -25.36 -11.35 12.84
C PHE A 243 -24.54 -12.21 13.83
N ARG A 244 -25.02 -13.38 14.25
CA ARG A 244 -24.38 -14.20 15.32
C ARG A 244 -23.14 -14.97 14.90
N ILE A 245 -22.95 -15.26 13.61
CA ILE A 245 -21.75 -15.96 13.08
C ILE A 245 -20.69 -14.94 12.58
N VAL A 246 -21.01 -13.65 12.63
CA VAL A 246 -20.30 -12.60 11.88
C VAL A 246 -18.86 -12.40 12.35
N THR A 247 -18.56 -12.40 13.65
CA THR A 247 -17.20 -12.00 14.10
C THR A 247 -16.10 -12.96 13.62
N ALA A 248 -16.31 -14.27 13.75
CA ALA A 248 -15.31 -15.27 13.35
C ALA A 248 -15.18 -15.36 11.82
N VAL A 249 -16.30 -15.31 11.09
CA VAL A 249 -16.31 -15.35 9.62
C VAL A 249 -15.69 -14.09 9.03
N VAL A 250 -15.98 -12.92 9.60
CA VAL A 250 -15.38 -11.65 9.17
C VAL A 250 -13.87 -11.72 9.35
N PHE A 251 -13.38 -12.14 10.52
CA PHE A 251 -11.93 -12.26 10.75
C PHE A 251 -11.26 -13.21 9.73
N LEU A 252 -11.86 -14.36 9.44
CA LEU A 252 -11.36 -15.30 8.44
C LEU A 252 -11.32 -14.68 7.04
N VAL A 253 -12.41 -14.03 6.62
CA VAL A 253 -12.50 -13.37 5.30
C VAL A 253 -11.45 -12.26 5.18
N PHE A 254 -11.26 -11.45 6.23
CA PHE A 254 -10.21 -10.44 6.26
C PHE A 254 -8.82 -11.07 6.14
N MET A 255 -8.55 -12.17 6.85
CA MET A 255 -7.27 -12.86 6.76
C MET A 255 -7.01 -13.35 5.33
N LEU A 256 -7.99 -14.02 4.70
CA LEU A 256 -7.89 -14.46 3.31
C LEU A 256 -7.70 -13.29 2.35
N TRP A 257 -8.37 -12.16 2.60
CA TRP A 257 -8.21 -10.94 1.81
C TRP A 257 -6.78 -10.39 1.87
N PHE A 258 -6.17 -10.33 3.06
CA PHE A 258 -4.79 -9.89 3.20
C PHE A 258 -3.78 -10.85 2.56
N ILE A 259 -4.02 -12.17 2.65
CA ILE A 259 -3.20 -13.18 1.96
C ILE A 259 -3.28 -12.98 0.45
N PHE A 260 -4.50 -12.80 -0.08
CA PHE A 260 -4.73 -12.57 -1.50
C PHE A 260 -4.06 -11.26 -1.99
N MET A 261 -4.23 -10.17 -1.25
CA MET A 261 -3.54 -8.90 -1.50
C MET A 261 -2.02 -9.08 -1.56
N ALA A 262 -1.45 -9.78 -0.58
CA ALA A 262 -0.02 -10.05 -0.53
C ALA A 262 0.44 -10.90 -1.73
N GLN A 263 -0.31 -11.94 -2.11
CA GLN A 263 0.00 -12.75 -3.30
C GLN A 263 0.03 -11.89 -4.57
N VAL A 264 -0.99 -11.06 -4.80
CA VAL A 264 -1.04 -10.20 -5.98
C VAL A 264 0.10 -9.18 -5.99
N LEU A 265 0.47 -8.61 -4.84
CA LEU A 265 1.63 -7.72 -4.72
C LEU A 265 2.94 -8.44 -5.06
N ILE A 266 3.13 -9.66 -4.58
CA ILE A 266 4.34 -10.45 -4.85
C ILE A 266 4.39 -10.86 -6.33
N ILE A 267 3.27 -11.27 -6.93
CA ILE A 267 3.19 -11.57 -8.36
C ILE A 267 3.52 -10.32 -9.19
N GLY A 268 3.03 -9.13 -8.79
CA GLY A 268 3.42 -7.87 -9.41
C GLY A 268 4.94 -7.61 -9.32
N ALA A 269 5.58 -7.96 -8.20
CA ALA A 269 7.04 -7.89 -8.07
C ALA A 269 7.75 -8.86 -9.03
N MET A 270 7.24 -10.08 -9.20
CA MET A 270 7.79 -11.07 -10.15
C MET A 270 7.66 -10.61 -11.60
N ILE A 271 6.54 -9.97 -11.96
CA ILE A 271 6.36 -9.36 -13.29
C ILE A 271 7.44 -8.29 -13.52
N ASN A 272 7.64 -7.40 -12.53
CA ASN A 272 8.66 -6.36 -12.60
C ASN A 272 10.08 -6.95 -12.71
N ALA A 273 10.38 -7.99 -11.92
CA ALA A 273 11.64 -8.71 -11.99
C ALA A 273 11.87 -9.33 -13.38
N THR A 274 10.85 -10.00 -13.93
CA THR A 274 10.90 -10.62 -15.26
C THR A 274 11.17 -9.57 -16.36
N VAL A 275 10.51 -8.42 -16.29
CA VAL A 275 10.74 -7.33 -17.26
C VAL A 275 12.16 -6.76 -17.12
N GLN A 276 12.68 -6.66 -15.91
CA GLN A 276 14.02 -6.15 -15.67
C GLN A 276 15.13 -7.14 -16.09
N SER A 277 14.96 -8.45 -15.85
CA SER A 277 15.95 -9.48 -16.22
C SER A 277 16.10 -9.64 -17.73
N MET A 278 15.07 -9.29 -18.50
CA MET A 278 15.17 -9.24 -19.97
C MET A 278 16.02 -8.08 -20.50
N GLN A 279 16.35 -7.11 -19.65
CA GLN A 279 17.01 -5.87 -20.04
C GLN A 279 18.38 -5.72 -19.38
N VAL A 280 18.71 -6.57 -18.41
CA VAL A 280 19.93 -6.53 -17.60
C VAL A 280 20.37 -7.97 -17.32
N GLU A 281 21.67 -8.24 -17.47
CA GLU A 281 22.24 -9.59 -17.27
C GLU A 281 22.15 -10.07 -15.82
N GLU A 282 22.45 -9.19 -14.86
CA GLU A 282 22.39 -9.53 -13.43
C GLU A 282 21.71 -8.44 -12.60
N PHE A 283 21.03 -8.87 -11.53
CA PHE A 283 20.54 -7.96 -10.52
C PHE A 283 21.63 -7.66 -9.50
N HIS A 284 21.86 -6.38 -9.25
CA HIS A 284 22.73 -5.94 -8.17
C HIS A 284 21.91 -5.51 -6.98
N ALA A 285 22.26 -6.01 -5.80
CA ALA A 285 21.68 -5.54 -4.56
C ALA A 285 21.99 -4.04 -4.34
N ARG A 286 21.10 -3.33 -3.66
CA ARG A 286 21.43 -1.99 -3.14
C ARG A 286 22.41 -2.17 -1.99
N ASP A 287 23.40 -1.27 -1.89
CA ASP A 287 24.31 -1.29 -0.77
C ASP A 287 23.48 -0.96 0.48
N GLY A 288 23.37 -1.93 1.36
CA GLY A 288 22.55 -1.85 2.57
C GLY A 288 23.37 -2.00 3.84
N ASP A 289 24.70 -2.00 3.73
CA ASP A 289 25.62 -2.17 4.86
C ASP A 289 26.06 -0.80 5.39
N ILE A 290 25.88 -0.56 6.69
CA ILE A 290 26.32 0.65 7.41
C ILE A 290 27.81 0.91 7.13
N VAL A 291 28.62 -0.15 7.11
CA VAL A 291 30.06 -0.07 6.86
C VAL A 291 30.33 0.47 5.45
N SER A 292 29.58 0.00 4.45
CA SER A 292 29.73 0.47 3.07
C SER A 292 29.35 1.94 2.89
N ILE A 293 28.32 2.41 3.63
CA ILE A 293 27.87 3.81 3.61
C ILE A 293 28.91 4.70 4.30
N LEU A 294 29.39 4.30 5.48
CA LEU A 294 30.43 5.01 6.21
C LEU A 294 31.72 5.13 5.39
N ASN A 295 32.13 4.05 4.71
CA ASN A 295 33.31 4.07 3.85
C ASN A 295 33.15 5.02 2.66
N ARG A 296 31.96 5.13 2.06
CA ARG A 296 31.69 6.12 1.00
C ARG A 296 31.68 7.56 1.49
N LEU A 297 31.08 7.79 2.66
CA LEU A 297 31.10 9.12 3.29
C LEU A 297 32.54 9.52 3.58
N LYS A 298 33.32 8.63 4.21
CA LYS A 298 34.74 8.84 4.47
C LYS A 298 35.52 9.12 3.19
N ALA A 299 35.31 8.34 2.13
CA ALA A 299 35.96 8.53 0.83
C ALA A 299 35.61 9.89 0.20
N ARG A 300 34.34 10.34 0.30
CA ARG A 300 33.92 11.68 -0.15
C ARG A 300 34.58 12.79 0.66
N PHE A 301 34.65 12.68 1.98
CA PHE A 301 35.31 13.68 2.82
C PHE A 301 36.82 13.76 2.51
N THR A 302 37.49 12.62 2.36
CA THR A 302 38.92 12.59 1.98
C THR A 302 39.20 13.07 0.55
N ALA A 303 38.20 13.10 -0.33
CA ALA A 303 38.33 13.67 -1.67
C ALA A 303 38.19 15.20 -1.63
N ILE A 304 37.34 15.73 -0.74
CA ILE A 304 37.17 17.17 -0.50
C ILE A 304 38.42 17.75 0.19
N ASP A 305 39.05 17.02 1.10
CA ASP A 305 40.29 17.46 1.78
C ASP A 305 41.53 17.46 0.85
N LYS A 306 41.40 16.98 -0.40
CA LYS A 306 42.49 16.92 -1.39
C LYS A 306 42.35 17.95 -2.53
N GLU A 307 41.27 18.73 -2.54
CA GLU A 307 41.09 19.92 -3.40
C GLU A 307 41.42 21.20 -2.63
#